data_AF-A0A924PMX0-F1
#
_entry.id   AF-A0A924PMX0-F1
#
_cell.length_a   1.000
_cell.length_b   1.000
_cell.length_c   1.000
_cell.angle_alpha   90.00
_cell.angle_beta   90.00
_cell.angle_gamma   90.00
#
_symmetry.space_group_name_H-M   'P 1'
#
loop_
_entity.id
_entity.type
_entity.pdbx_description
1 polymer ?
#
loop_
_entity_poly.entity_id
_entity_poly.type
_entity_poly.pdbx_seq_one_letter_code
_entity_poly.pdbx_strand_id
1 'polypeptide(L)'
;PLIYVGLQDITAHVDFTNIAYTGVNNGLALAGFCSQAQFLMNCGILDVMSQVSPHDMAKYAPLAAAAQKLLSPAEMGDLFKVIGFTKNIDEPLIGFVSGDKSHTL
;
A
#
# COMPACT_ATOMS: atom_id res chain seq x y z
N PRO A 1 12.02 12.77 19.74
CA PRO A 1 12.87 13.44 18.72
C PRO A 1 14.07 14.24 19.26
N LEU A 2 14.11 14.58 20.55
CA LEU A 2 15.12 15.52 21.09
C LEU A 2 16.46 14.87 21.52
N ILE A 3 16.58 13.55 21.38
CA ILE A 3 17.82 12.81 21.68
C ILE A 3 18.52 12.51 20.35
N TYR A 4 19.87 12.57 20.30
CA TYR A 4 20.69 12.29 19.11
C TYR A 4 20.28 13.08 17.85
N VAL A 5 20.19 14.40 17.99
CA VAL A 5 19.87 15.32 16.90
C VAL A 5 20.84 15.12 15.72
N GLY A 6 20.30 14.92 14.52
CA GLY A 6 21.05 14.66 13.30
C GLY A 6 21.47 13.20 13.09
N LEU A 7 21.22 12.30 14.05
CA LEU A 7 21.60 10.88 13.97
C LEU A 7 20.41 9.90 13.99
N GLN A 8 19.18 10.41 14.06
CA GLN A 8 17.97 9.59 13.99
C GLN A 8 16.98 10.16 13.00
N ASP A 9 16.18 9.28 12.42
CA ASP A 9 15.04 9.67 11.58
C ASP A 9 13.88 10.18 12.45
N ILE A 10 13.07 11.08 11.89
CA ILE A 10 11.88 11.65 12.53
C ILE A 10 10.73 11.59 11.53
N THR A 11 9.77 10.72 11.82
CA THR A 11 8.58 10.52 10.99
C THR A 11 7.30 10.85 11.77
N ALA A 12 6.23 11.13 11.04
CA ALA A 12 4.87 11.24 11.58
C ALA A 12 3.91 10.44 10.70
N HIS A 13 2.73 10.12 11.25
CA HIS A 13 1.68 9.51 10.44
C HIS A 13 1.17 10.48 9.36
N VAL A 14 0.77 9.91 8.23
CA VAL A 14 0.26 10.65 7.08
C VAL A 14 -1.23 10.91 7.24
N ASP A 15 -1.65 12.15 6.99
CA ASP A 15 -3.05 12.55 6.87
C ASP A 15 -3.51 12.37 5.41
N PHE A 16 -4.15 11.23 5.14
CA PHE A 16 -4.60 10.88 3.79
C PHE A 16 -5.81 11.69 3.32
N THR A 17 -6.66 12.15 4.23
CA THR A 17 -7.78 13.04 3.93
C THR A 17 -7.24 14.34 3.33
N ASN A 18 -6.26 14.95 3.99
CA ASN A 18 -5.67 16.20 3.49
C ASN A 18 -4.91 16.01 2.17
N ILE A 19 -4.23 14.86 1.98
CA ILE A 19 -3.61 14.52 0.70
C ILE A 19 -4.66 14.42 -0.42
N ALA A 20 -5.78 13.73 -0.17
CA ALA A 20 -6.88 13.60 -1.12
C ALA A 20 -7.46 14.96 -1.51
N TYR A 21 -7.81 15.79 -0.52
CA TYR A 21 -8.31 17.15 -0.74
C TYR A 21 -7.32 17.98 -1.55
N THR A 22 -6.04 17.94 -1.22
CA THR A 22 -5.01 18.72 -1.91
C THR A 22 -4.86 18.29 -3.37
N GLY A 23 -4.85 16.98 -3.65
CA GLY A 23 -4.76 16.46 -5.01
C GLY A 23 -5.95 16.88 -5.87
N VAL A 24 -7.17 16.70 -5.37
CA VAL A 24 -8.41 17.05 -6.08
C VAL A 24 -8.50 18.55 -6.35
N ASN A 25 -8.19 19.39 -5.36
CA ASN A 25 -8.20 20.85 -5.52
C ASN A 25 -7.16 21.37 -6.52
N ASN A 26 -6.16 20.56 -6.88
CA ASN A 26 -5.15 20.88 -7.89
C ASN A 26 -5.39 20.15 -9.23
N GLY A 27 -6.61 19.66 -9.47
CA GLY A 27 -7.03 19.12 -10.76
C GLY A 27 -6.60 17.67 -11.03
N LEU A 28 -6.30 16.90 -9.98
CA LEU A 28 -6.15 15.45 -10.08
C LEU A 28 -7.48 14.76 -9.77
N ALA A 29 -7.72 13.60 -10.37
CA ALA A 29 -8.80 12.72 -9.94
C ALA A 29 -8.27 11.74 -8.89
N LEU A 30 -9.01 11.55 -7.79
CA LEU A 30 -8.72 10.49 -6.83
C LEU A 30 -9.06 9.15 -7.48
N ALA A 31 -8.05 8.33 -7.73
CA ALA A 31 -8.20 7.03 -8.39
C ALA A 31 -8.53 5.90 -7.40
N GLY A 32 -8.18 6.07 -6.13
CA GLY A 32 -8.55 5.14 -5.06
C GLY A 32 -7.73 5.32 -3.79
N PHE A 33 -8.20 4.70 -2.71
CA PHE A 33 -7.56 4.67 -1.41
C PHE A 33 -7.88 3.36 -0.69
N CYS A 34 -6.86 2.60 -0.28
CA CYS A 34 -7.06 1.37 0.48
C CYS A 34 -5.87 1.05 1.39
N SER A 35 -5.93 -0.07 2.12
CA SER A 35 -4.79 -0.57 2.89
C SER A 35 -3.76 -1.22 1.97
N GLN A 36 -2.50 -1.29 2.42
CA GLN A 36 -1.43 -1.94 1.68
C GLN A 36 -1.77 -3.40 1.35
N ALA A 37 -2.32 -4.15 2.31
CA ALA A 37 -2.70 -5.53 2.08
C ALA A 37 -3.68 -5.67 0.93
N GLN A 38 -4.74 -4.84 0.91
CA GLN A 38 -5.74 -4.88 -0.15
C GLN A 38 -5.13 -4.50 -1.50
N PHE A 39 -4.32 -3.44 -1.53
CA PHE A 39 -3.64 -3.00 -2.75
C PHE A 39 -2.76 -4.10 -3.35
N LEU A 40 -1.93 -4.75 -2.54
CA LEU A 40 -1.03 -5.82 -3.00
C LEU A 40 -1.79 -7.08 -3.42
N MET A 41 -2.89 -7.42 -2.74
CA MET A 41 -3.77 -8.50 -3.14
C MET A 41 -4.40 -8.23 -4.51
N ASN A 42 -4.91 -7.02 -4.72
CA ASN A 42 -5.47 -6.59 -6.01
C ASN A 42 -4.42 -6.61 -7.14
N CYS A 43 -3.16 -6.30 -6.81
CA CYS A 43 -2.03 -6.34 -7.76
C CYS A 43 -1.43 -7.74 -7.97
N GLY A 44 -2.01 -8.80 -7.41
CA GLY A 44 -1.61 -10.18 -7.69
C GLY A 44 -0.36 -10.65 -6.95
N ILE A 45 -0.12 -10.19 -5.71
CA ILE A 45 1.04 -10.64 -4.92
C ILE A 45 1.10 -12.17 -4.76
N LEU A 46 -0.05 -12.85 -4.69
CA LEU A 46 -0.10 -14.30 -4.63
C LEU A 46 0.37 -14.97 -5.93
N ASP A 47 0.06 -14.35 -7.07
CA ASP A 47 0.54 -14.82 -8.38
C ASP A 47 2.06 -14.69 -8.47
N VAL A 48 2.62 -13.59 -7.95
CA VAL A 48 4.08 -13.41 -7.83
C VAL A 48 4.68 -14.51 -6.95
N MET A 49 4.06 -14.82 -5.81
CA MET A 49 4.54 -15.89 -4.92
C MET A 49 4.50 -17.27 -5.59
N SER A 50 3.47 -17.54 -6.39
CA SER A 50 3.29 -18.83 -7.06
C SER A 50 4.38 -19.17 -8.09
N GLN A 51 5.17 -18.17 -8.51
CA GLN A 51 6.31 -18.37 -9.42
C GLN A 51 7.48 -19.11 -8.74
N VAL A 52 7.51 -19.14 -7.41
CA VAL A 52 8.52 -19.87 -6.63
C VAL A 52 7.89 -21.16 -6.10
N SER A 53 8.47 -22.29 -6.49
CA SER A 53 8.01 -23.60 -6.03
C SER A 53 8.11 -23.71 -4.50
N PRO A 54 7.04 -24.12 -3.81
CA PRO A 54 7.08 -24.41 -2.37
C PRO A 54 8.05 -25.55 -2.01
N HIS A 55 8.48 -26.36 -2.98
CA HIS A 55 9.48 -27.41 -2.76
C HIS A 55 10.90 -26.85 -2.66
N ASP A 56 11.16 -25.64 -3.18
CA ASP A 56 12.43 -24.92 -2.98
C ASP A 56 12.33 -24.07 -1.71
N MET A 57 12.31 -24.73 -0.55
CA MET A 57 12.09 -24.08 0.75
C MET A 57 13.10 -22.97 1.05
N ALA A 58 14.33 -23.08 0.54
CA ALA A 58 15.36 -22.06 0.73
C ALA A 58 14.97 -20.72 0.10
N LYS A 59 14.24 -20.74 -1.02
CA LYS A 59 13.71 -19.53 -1.68
C LYS A 59 12.30 -19.18 -1.23
N TYR A 60 11.47 -20.19 -0.98
CA TYR A 60 10.07 -19.99 -0.64
C TYR A 60 9.88 -19.43 0.78
N ALA A 61 10.63 -19.90 1.77
CA ALA A 61 10.41 -19.47 3.16
C ALA A 61 10.66 -17.96 3.39
N PRO A 62 11.75 -17.35 2.88
CA PRO A 62 11.92 -15.90 2.98
C PRO A 62 10.82 -15.11 2.25
N LEU A 63 10.38 -15.60 1.09
CA LEU A 63 9.31 -14.97 0.32
C LEU A 63 7.98 -15.00 1.05
N ALA A 64 7.62 -16.13 1.64
CA ALA A 64 6.42 -16.28 2.45
C ALA A 64 6.44 -15.38 3.69
N ALA A 65 7.58 -15.27 4.37
CA ALA A 65 7.74 -14.36 5.51
C ALA A 65 7.59 -12.88 5.10
N ALA A 66 8.14 -12.49 3.94
CA ALA A 66 8.00 -11.14 3.41
C ALA A 66 6.53 -10.81 3.07
N ALA A 67 5.84 -11.72 2.37
CA ALA A 67 4.42 -11.55 2.05
C ALA A 67 3.57 -11.47 3.32
N GLN A 68 3.81 -12.33 4.31
CA GLN A 68 3.11 -12.29 5.60
C GLN A 68 3.28 -10.92 6.26
N LYS A 69 4.50 -10.36 6.29
CA LYS A 69 4.75 -9.03 6.85
C LYS A 69 4.01 -7.92 6.09
N LEU A 70 3.99 -8.00 4.76
CA LEU A 70 3.35 -7.01 3.89
C LEU A 70 1.82 -7.04 3.96
N LEU A 71 1.23 -8.22 4.20
CA LEU A 71 -0.22 -8.45 4.15
C LEU A 71 -0.89 -8.50 5.52
N SER A 72 -0.16 -8.86 6.58
CA SER A 72 -0.75 -9.02 7.91
C SER A 72 -1.25 -7.69 8.49
N PRO A 73 -2.50 -7.63 9.00
CA PRO A 73 -3.01 -6.47 9.71
C PRO A 73 -2.22 -6.12 10.97
N ALA A 74 -1.58 -7.11 11.60
CA ALA A 74 -0.73 -6.92 12.78
C ALA A 74 0.65 -6.33 12.45
N GLU A 75 1.00 -6.24 11.16
CA GLU A 75 2.28 -5.72 10.66
C GLU A 75 2.02 -4.52 9.75
N MET A 76 2.38 -4.60 8.46
CA MET A 76 2.27 -3.50 7.53
C MET A 76 0.92 -3.44 6.81
N GLY A 77 0.17 -4.55 6.82
CA GLY A 77 -0.98 -4.76 5.94
C GLY A 77 -2.13 -3.77 6.15
N ASP A 78 -2.39 -3.40 7.41
CA ASP A 78 -3.41 -2.39 7.74
C ASP A 78 -2.80 -1.06 8.18
N LEU A 79 -1.59 -1.02 8.73
CA LEU A 79 -0.95 0.25 9.11
C LEU A 79 -0.64 1.12 7.89
N PHE A 80 -0.09 0.53 6.82
CA PHE A 80 0.24 1.22 5.59
C PHE A 80 -1.00 1.36 4.70
N LYS A 81 -1.10 2.51 4.04
CA LYS A 81 -2.17 2.82 3.09
C LYS A 81 -1.59 3.17 1.74
N VAL A 82 -2.38 2.98 0.70
CA VAL A 82 -2.05 3.39 -0.66
C VAL A 82 -3.15 4.34 -1.14
N ILE A 83 -2.73 5.48 -1.68
CA ILE A 83 -3.61 6.46 -2.33
C ILE A 83 -3.12 6.66 -3.76
N GLY A 84 -4.04 6.66 -4.72
CA GLY A 84 -3.75 6.84 -6.14
C GLY A 84 -4.42 8.09 -6.69
N PHE A 85 -3.72 8.82 -7.55
CA PHE A 85 -4.27 9.94 -8.31
C PHE A 85 -4.02 9.74 -9.79
N THR A 86 -4.94 10.20 -10.63
CA THR A 86 -4.82 10.19 -12.08
C THR A 86 -5.01 11.59 -12.65
N LYS A 87 -4.49 11.76 -13.87
CA LYS A 87 -4.73 12.95 -14.71
C LYS A 87 -4.91 12.48 -16.14
N ASN A 88 -6.09 12.72 -16.70
CA ASN A 88 -6.45 12.29 -18.07
C ASN A 88 -6.30 10.76 -18.27
N ILE A 89 -6.67 9.98 -17.25
CA ILE A 89 -6.75 8.51 -17.29
C ILE A 89 -8.11 8.15 -16.72
N ASP A 90 -8.95 7.53 -17.56
CA ASP A 90 -10.31 7.14 -17.22
C ASP A 90 -10.38 5.65 -16.83
N GLU A 91 -9.32 4.89 -17.08
CA GLU A 91 -9.22 3.49 -16.72
C GLU A 91 -9.07 3.30 -15.20
N PRO A 92 -9.84 2.38 -14.59
CA PRO A 92 -9.68 2.06 -13.19
C PRO A 92 -8.32 1.40 -12.95
N LEU A 93 -7.60 1.84 -11.91
CA LEU A 93 -6.32 1.24 -11.54
C LEU A 93 -6.54 -0.08 -10.82
N ILE A 94 -5.85 -1.13 -11.27
CA ILE A 94 -6.00 -2.50 -10.76
C ILE A 94 -5.90 -2.59 -9.23
N GLY A 95 -5.02 -1.79 -8.61
CA GLY A 95 -4.79 -1.82 -7.17
C GLY A 95 -5.98 -1.38 -6.31
N PHE A 96 -7.02 -0.77 -6.90
CA PHE A 96 -8.19 -0.26 -6.18
C PHE A 96 -9.51 -0.91 -6.62
N VAL A 97 -9.48 -1.98 -7.42
CA VAL A 97 -10.70 -2.62 -7.95
C VAL A 97 -11.57 -3.29 -6.88
N SER A 98 -11.00 -3.62 -5.72
CA SER A 98 -11.70 -4.20 -4.58
C SER A 98 -11.21 -3.60 -3.27
N GLY A 99 -12.11 -3.45 -2.30
CA GLY A 99 -11.80 -2.92 -0.97
C GLY A 99 -11.34 -1.45 -0.98
N ASP A 100 -11.77 -0.67 -1.98
CA ASP A 100 -11.59 0.78 -1.99
C ASP A 100 -12.34 1.44 -0.83
N LYS A 101 -11.65 2.36 -0.15
CA LYS A 101 -12.10 3.09 1.02
C LYS A 101 -12.12 4.60 0.75
N SER A 102 -12.15 5.05 -0.51
CA SER A 102 -12.15 6.49 -0.82
C SER A 102 -13.33 7.24 -0.20
N HIS A 103 -14.44 6.55 0.06
CA HIS A 103 -15.60 7.10 0.76
C HIS A 103 -15.38 7.39 2.25
N THR A 104 -14.27 6.93 2.84
CA THR A 104 -13.92 7.16 4.25
C THR A 104 -12.92 8.30 4.43
N LEU A 105 -12.48 8.93 3.33
CA LEU A 105 -11.54 10.04 3.35
C LEU A 105 -12.23 11.37 3.61
#